data_AF-A0A956Q6E6-F1
#
_entry.id   AF-A0A956Q6E6-F1
#
_cell.length_a   1.000
_cell.length_b   1.000
_cell.length_c   1.000
_cell.angle_alpha   90.00
_cell.angle_beta   90.00
_cell.angle_gamma   90.00
#
_symmetry.space_group_name_H-M   'P 1'
#
loop_
_entity.id
_entity.type
_entity.pdbx_description
1 polymer ?
#
loop_
_entity_poly.entity_id
_entity_poly.type
_entity_poly.pdbx_seq_one_letter_code
_entity_poly.pdbx_strand_id
1 'polypeptide(L)'
;MTETATLLCFDSGVGGLNTLEALLHDSPSSSLYYGADTAWVPYGDKQPSLLRARIVDLITQAVVQFPIHGVAIACNTAICALLSGGQPQTTP
;
A
#
# COMPACT_ATOMS: atom_id res chain seq x y z
N MET A 1 22.44 18.36 -1.07
CA MET A 1 21.01 18.62 -0.78
C MET A 1 20.43 17.28 -0.37
N THR A 2 19.90 17.14 0.84
CA THR A 2 19.22 15.91 1.27
C THR A 2 17.86 15.87 0.60
N GLU A 3 17.65 14.90 -0.27
CA GLU A 3 16.37 14.70 -0.96
C GLU A 3 15.31 14.26 0.06
N THR A 4 14.14 14.89 0.01
CA THR A 4 12.99 14.52 0.85
C THR A 4 12.47 13.16 0.40
N ALA A 5 12.57 12.15 1.28
CA ALA A 5 11.96 10.86 1.01
C ALA A 5 10.44 11.00 0.91
N THR A 6 9.84 10.30 -0.04
CA THR A 6 8.39 10.27 -0.23
C THR A 6 7.87 8.89 0.08
N LEU A 7 6.93 8.77 1.01
CA LEU A 7 6.31 7.49 1.38
C LEU A 7 4.87 7.43 0.88
N LEU A 8 4.45 6.24 0.46
CA LEU A 8 3.06 5.93 0.15
C LEU A 8 2.45 5.15 1.32
N CYS A 9 1.46 5.71 2.01
CA CYS A 9 0.59 4.97 2.93
C CYS A 9 -0.59 4.40 2.13
N PHE A 10 -0.71 3.07 2.07
CA PHE A 10 -1.74 2.38 1.30
C PHE A 10 -2.72 1.63 2.19
N ASP A 11 -4.01 1.84 1.96
CA ASP A 11 -5.12 1.17 2.64
C ASP A 11 -6.20 0.72 1.64
N SER A 12 -7.10 -0.13 2.10
CA SER A 12 -8.36 -0.43 1.40
C SER A 12 -9.33 0.74 1.41
N GLY A 13 -9.27 1.65 2.40
CA GLY A 13 -10.21 2.78 2.53
C GLY A 13 -9.64 3.94 3.36
N VAL A 14 -10.43 4.46 4.29
CA VAL A 14 -10.04 5.56 5.20
C VAL A 14 -9.55 5.09 6.56
N GLY A 15 -9.52 3.77 6.81
CA GLY A 15 -9.13 3.20 8.10
C GLY A 15 -7.65 3.39 8.41
N GLY A 16 -6.82 3.57 7.37
CA GLY A 16 -5.38 3.79 7.47
C GLY A 16 -4.94 5.19 7.90
N LEU A 17 -5.87 6.12 8.18
CA LEU A 17 -5.50 7.49 8.56
C LEU A 17 -4.73 7.56 9.89
N ASN A 18 -4.98 6.66 10.84
CA ASN A 18 -4.19 6.58 12.08
C ASN A 18 -2.73 6.19 11.79
N THR A 19 -2.49 5.31 10.82
CA THR A 19 -1.14 4.95 10.36
C THR A 19 -0.49 6.13 9.65
N LEU A 20 -1.24 6.88 8.84
CA LEU A 20 -0.75 8.11 8.22
C LEU A 20 -0.32 9.15 9.27
N GLU A 21 -1.12 9.34 10.33
CA GLU A 21 -0.80 10.23 11.44
C GLU A 21 0.50 9.81 12.15
N ALA A 22 0.67 8.52 12.43
CA ALA A 22 1.91 7.99 13.01
C ALA A 22 3.12 8.23 12.09
N LEU A 23 2.97 8.05 10.77
CA LEU A 23 4.04 8.32 9.80
C LEU A 23 4.41 9.81 9.75
N LEU A 24 3.42 10.71 9.83
CA LEU A 24 3.68 12.16 9.90
C LEU A 24 4.48 12.52 11.15
N HIS A 25 4.19 11.87 12.28
CA HIS A 25 4.89 12.09 13.54
C HIS A 25 6.33 11.53 13.51
N ASP A 26 6.51 10.30 13.04
CA ASP A 26 7.79 9.60 13.10
C ASP A 26 8.75 9.99 11.95
N SER A 27 8.22 10.54 10.87
CA SER A 27 8.98 10.95 9.68
C SER A 27 8.58 12.35 9.18
N PRO A 28 8.75 13.40 10.01
CA PRO A 28 8.23 14.75 9.73
C PRO A 28 8.91 15.44 8.53
N SER A 29 10.09 14.97 8.13
CA SER A 29 10.82 15.45 6.97
C SER A 29 10.39 14.78 5.66
N SER A 30 9.56 13.72 5.71
CA SER A 30 9.13 12.96 4.53
C SER A 30 7.86 13.54 3.93
N SER A 31 7.76 13.51 2.59
CA SER A 31 6.50 13.76 1.90
C SER A 31 5.64 12.49 1.94
N LEU A 32 4.33 12.63 2.04
CA LEU A 32 3.41 11.49 2.14
C LEU A 32 2.34 11.54 1.05
N TYR A 33 2.17 10.42 0.36
CA TYR A 33 0.99 10.11 -0.43
C TYR A 33 0.10 9.14 0.35
N TYR A 34 -1.21 9.31 0.27
CA TYR A 34 -2.19 8.36 0.80
C TYR A 34 -2.96 7.75 -0.37
N GLY A 35 -2.87 6.44 -0.51
CA GLY A 35 -3.59 5.66 -1.52
C GLY A 35 -4.66 4.80 -0.87
N ALA A 36 -5.89 4.89 -1.35
CA ALA A 36 -7.00 4.08 -0.87
C ALA A 36 -7.70 3.37 -2.03
N ASP A 37 -7.77 2.05 -1.98
CA ASP A 37 -8.48 1.24 -2.97
C ASP A 37 -9.97 1.06 -2.61
N THR A 38 -10.68 2.19 -2.59
CA THR A 38 -12.10 2.23 -2.23
C THR A 38 -12.98 1.42 -3.18
N ALA A 39 -12.51 1.13 -4.40
CA ALA A 39 -13.21 0.34 -5.40
C ALA A 39 -13.33 -1.16 -5.04
N TRP A 40 -12.52 -1.67 -4.11
CA TRP A 40 -12.51 -3.10 -3.73
C TRP A 40 -12.85 -3.37 -2.26
N VAL A 41 -13.29 -2.34 -1.53
CA VAL A 41 -13.78 -2.49 -0.15
C VAL A 41 -15.02 -3.40 -0.11
N PRO A 42 -15.14 -4.30 0.88
CA PRO A 42 -14.11 -4.68 1.85
C PRO A 42 -13.15 -5.72 1.26
N TYR A 43 -11.87 -5.61 1.62
CA TYR A 43 -10.84 -6.58 1.26
C TYR A 43 -11.06 -7.96 1.90
N GLY A 44 -11.74 -8.03 3.05
CA GLY A 44 -11.98 -9.27 3.78
C GLY A 44 -12.75 -10.33 2.99
N ASP A 45 -13.58 -9.91 2.05
CA ASP A 45 -14.42 -10.82 1.24
C ASP A 45 -13.71 -11.30 -0.04
N LYS A 46 -12.45 -10.91 -0.25
CA LYS A 46 -11.72 -11.15 -1.50
C LYS A 46 -10.81 -12.36 -1.35
N GLN A 47 -10.64 -13.10 -2.45
CA GLN A 47 -9.68 -14.20 -2.49
C GLN A 47 -8.25 -13.66 -2.29
N PRO A 48 -7.43 -14.24 -1.40
CA PRO A 48 -6.10 -13.70 -1.07
C PRO A 48 -5.16 -13.54 -2.27
N SER A 49 -5.19 -14.48 -3.23
CA SER A 49 -4.37 -14.43 -4.46
C SER A 49 -4.75 -13.24 -5.35
N LEU A 50 -6.05 -13.03 -5.58
CA LEU A 50 -6.55 -11.91 -6.37
C LEU A 50 -6.28 -10.57 -5.67
N LEU A 51 -6.46 -10.54 -4.36
CA LEU A 51 -6.17 -9.36 -3.55
C LEU A 51 -4.69 -8.99 -3.59
N ARG A 52 -3.80 -9.98 -3.47
CA ARG A 52 -2.36 -9.78 -3.63
C ARG A 52 -2.03 -9.20 -5.01
N ALA A 53 -2.51 -9.82 -6.09
CA ALA A 53 -2.22 -9.37 -7.46
C ALA A 53 -2.64 -7.91 -7.65
N ARG A 54 -3.87 -7.56 -7.24
CA ARG A 54 -4.36 -6.19 -7.31
C ARG A 54 -3.54 -5.20 -6.50
N ILE A 55 -3.20 -5.52 -5.25
CA ILE A 55 -2.41 -4.62 -4.39
C ILE A 55 -1.03 -4.38 -5.02
N VAL A 56 -0.38 -5.44 -5.51
CA VAL A 56 0.91 -5.32 -6.20
C VAL A 56 0.77 -4.42 -7.43
N ASP A 57 -0.22 -4.65 -8.28
CA ASP A 57 -0.44 -3.85 -9.49
C ASP A 57 -0.67 -2.37 -9.17
N LEU A 58 -1.51 -2.06 -8.17
CA LEU A 58 -1.79 -0.68 -7.75
C LEU A 58 -0.55 0.03 -7.20
N ILE A 59 0.22 -0.66 -6.36
CA ILE A 59 1.46 -0.09 -5.80
C ILE A 59 2.50 0.10 -6.90
N THR A 60 2.64 -0.86 -7.82
CA THR A 60 3.56 -0.74 -8.96
C THR A 60 3.20 0.45 -9.84
N GLN A 61 1.90 0.64 -10.14
CA GLN A 61 1.45 1.82 -10.90
C GLN A 61 1.75 3.12 -10.14
N ALA A 62 1.53 3.17 -8.83
CA ALA A 62 1.83 4.34 -8.02
C ALA A 62 3.33 4.68 -8.01
N VAL A 63 4.20 3.67 -7.90
CA VAL A 63 5.67 3.85 -7.93
C VAL A 63 6.16 4.33 -9.30
N VAL A 64 5.49 3.95 -10.39
CA VAL A 64 5.81 4.44 -11.73
C VAL A 64 5.34 5.89 -11.92
N GLN A 65 4.20 6.26 -11.34
CA GLN A 65 3.58 7.57 -11.54
C GLN A 65 4.11 8.66 -10.60
N PHE A 66 4.54 8.28 -9.39
CA PHE A 66 4.95 9.21 -8.33
C PHE A 66 6.37 8.87 -7.84
N PRO A 67 7.12 9.84 -7.30
CA PRO A 67 8.48 9.62 -6.82
C PRO A 67 8.49 8.90 -5.44
N ILE A 68 7.95 7.69 -5.38
CA ILE A 68 7.80 6.91 -4.15
C ILE A 68 9.12 6.23 -3.77
N HIS A 69 9.57 6.46 -2.54
CA HIS A 69 10.79 5.90 -1.97
C HIS A 69 10.51 4.75 -0.98
N GLY A 70 9.28 4.66 -0.47
CA GLY A 70 8.86 3.60 0.44
C GLY A 70 7.35 3.46 0.48
N VAL A 71 6.86 2.28 0.85
CA VAL A 71 5.43 1.97 0.94
C VAL A 71 5.12 1.42 2.33
N ALA A 72 4.16 2.02 3.01
CA ALA A 72 3.58 1.55 4.26
C ALA A 72 2.17 1.00 3.97
N ILE A 73 1.94 -0.26 4.33
CA ILE A 73 0.61 -0.89 4.19
C ILE A 73 -0.13 -0.74 5.52
N ALA A 74 -1.22 0.03 5.54
CA ALA A 74 -2.00 0.29 6.74
C ALA A 74 -3.16 -0.70 6.96
N CYS A 75 -3.51 -1.50 5.95
CA CYS A 75 -4.60 -2.47 6.02
C CYS A 75 -4.10 -3.84 6.49
N ASN A 76 -4.59 -4.34 7.64
CA ASN A 76 -4.25 -5.67 8.15
C ASN A 76 -4.57 -6.80 7.15
N THR A 77 -5.72 -6.73 6.47
CA THR A 77 -6.10 -7.73 5.46
C THR A 77 -5.16 -7.71 4.26
N ALA A 78 -4.71 -6.51 3.84
CA ALA A 78 -3.71 -6.38 2.79
C ALA A 78 -2.35 -6.99 3.21
N ILE A 79 -1.90 -6.69 4.44
CA ILE A 79 -0.69 -7.29 5.01
C ILE A 79 -0.79 -8.82 4.99
N CYS A 80 -1.90 -9.39 5.49
CA CYS A 80 -2.11 -10.84 5.48
C CYS A 80 -2.05 -11.42 4.06
N ALA A 81 -2.71 -10.79 3.08
CA ALA A 81 -2.69 -11.25 1.69
C ALA A 81 -1.29 -11.18 1.05
N LEU A 82 -0.52 -10.14 1.37
CA LEU A 82 0.85 -9.95 0.89
C LEU A 82 1.87 -10.89 1.57
N LEU A 83 1.66 -11.24 2.84
CA LEU A 83 2.57 -12.14 3.57
C LEU A 83 2.24 -13.63 3.35
N SER A 84 0.98 -13.97 3.09
CA SER A 84 0.54 -15.37 2.95
C SER A 84 0.82 -15.98 1.57
N GLY A 85 1.33 -15.21 0.61
CA GLY A 85 1.50 -15.65 -0.78
C GLY A 85 2.89 -16.22 -1.08
N GLY A 86 2.94 -17.50 -1.45
CA GLY A 86 3.98 -18.03 -2.34
C GLY A 86 3.99 -17.30 -3.69
N GLN A 87 5.09 -17.44 -4.45
CA GLN A 87 5.36 -16.70 -5.70
C GLN A 87 4.13 -16.65 -6.63
N PRO A 88 3.89 -15.52 -7.33
CA PRO A 88 2.82 -15.45 -8.33
C PRO A 88 3.02 -16.58 -9.35
N GLN A 89 1.99 -17.42 -9.52
CA GLN A 89 1.94 -18.39 -10.60
C GLN A 89 1.93 -17.61 -11.92
N THR A 90 3.07 -17.54 -12.58
CA THR A 90 3.17 -17.09 -13.97
C THR A 90 2.51 -18.17 -14.84
N THR A 91 1.25 -17.96 -15.21
CA THR A 91 0.63 -18.77 -16.27
C THR A 91 1.34 -18.47 -17.59
N PRO A 92 1.71 -19.49 -18.38
CA PRO A 92 2.48 -19.33 -19.62
C PRO A 92 1.76 -18.54 -20.71
#